data_AF-A0A0M0BUD5-F1
#
_entry.id   AF-A0A0M0BUD5-F1
#
_cell.length_a   1.000
_cell.length_b   1.000
_cell.length_c   1.000
_cell.angle_alpha   90.00
_cell.angle_beta   90.00
_cell.angle_gamma   90.00
#
_symmetry.space_group_name_H-M   'P 1'
#
loop_
_entity.id
_entity.type
_entity.pdbx_description
1 polymer ?
#
loop_
_entity_poly.entity_id
_entity_poly.type
_entity_poly.pdbx_seq_one_letter_code
_entity_poly.pdbx_strand_id
1 'polypeptide(L)'
;MKRTLLNALCIITLCSLLIVSAGTVTAAEEGYVRVDFMPDTVPLVIDGKWTTNDEWTLKGAVTMIGNDVAFRSVWIYESQDPIIVASAFLVEFYSDNTTDTGDYWQMCIDGNQDDGTAPATEDYRIDIVGHTDLKVYQGTGSGWAEVSPPGVVTWANSLSASPTNSTPHWILELRFVKAEFGAGPTWNFRLAVFDENSTAGVQAWPPTPDNVPNRWGVQNYLSEIVPEGFSLGVVVLLSSVALAVSFYCLRKRSRTDKYTVGKLGR
;
A
#
# COMPACT_ATOMS: atom_id res chain seq x y z
N MET A 1 -3.51 49.51 4.18
CA MET A 1 -4.44 48.44 4.64
C MET A 1 -4.63 47.29 3.65
N LYS A 2 -4.97 47.50 2.37
CA LYS A 2 -5.29 46.38 1.44
C LYS A 2 -4.16 45.37 1.19
N ARG A 3 -2.88 45.77 1.27
CA ARG A 3 -1.72 44.89 1.07
C ARG A 3 -1.44 43.98 2.27
N THR A 4 -1.60 44.51 3.48
CA THR A 4 -1.36 43.76 4.73
C THR A 4 -2.38 42.64 4.90
N LEU A 5 -3.64 42.90 4.53
CA LEU A 5 -4.73 41.92 4.62
C LEU A 5 -4.58 40.78 3.61
N LEU A 6 -4.10 41.08 2.40
CA LEU A 6 -3.81 40.08 1.37
C LEU A 6 -2.64 39.16 1.78
N ASN A 7 -1.57 39.73 2.34
CA ASN A 7 -0.43 38.93 2.81
C ASN A 7 -0.82 38.01 3.97
N ALA A 8 -1.63 38.51 4.91
CA ALA A 8 -2.14 37.71 6.02
C ALA A 8 -3.03 36.55 5.51
N LEU A 9 -3.90 36.81 4.53
CA LEU A 9 -4.71 35.76 3.91
C LEU A 9 -3.83 34.70 3.22
N CYS A 10 -2.82 35.10 2.45
CA CYS A 10 -1.91 34.17 1.79
C CYS A 10 -1.15 33.29 2.80
N ILE A 11 -0.67 33.87 3.91
CA ILE A 11 0.04 33.11 4.96
C ILE A 11 -0.93 32.14 5.64
N ILE A 12 -2.16 32.56 5.96
CA ILE A 12 -3.16 31.68 6.59
C ILE A 12 -3.52 30.55 5.64
N THR A 13 -3.77 30.80 4.35
CA THR A 13 -4.06 29.74 3.37
C THR A 13 -2.87 28.78 3.22
N LEU A 14 -1.63 29.29 3.19
CA LEU A 14 -0.43 28.46 3.12
C LEU A 14 -0.25 27.60 4.38
N CYS A 15 -0.45 28.18 5.57
CA CYS A 15 -0.39 27.45 6.84
C CYS A 15 -1.54 26.45 6.99
N SER A 16 -2.74 26.76 6.47
CA SER A 16 -3.88 25.85 6.47
C SER A 16 -3.61 24.62 5.59
N LEU A 17 -2.95 24.82 4.45
CA LEU A 17 -2.48 23.73 3.58
C LEU A 17 -1.42 22.85 4.28
N LEU A 18 -0.56 23.43 5.12
CA LEU A 18 0.43 22.69 5.92
C LEU A 18 -0.18 21.92 7.10
N ILE A 19 -1.30 22.40 7.66
CA ILE A 19 -2.01 21.70 8.75
C ILE A 19 -2.80 20.49 8.21
N VAL A 20 -3.33 20.56 6.98
CA VAL A 20 -4.00 19.41 6.34
C VAL A 20 -3.00 18.29 6.01
N SER A 21 -1.70 18.60 5.91
CA SER A 21 -0.63 17.60 5.73
C SER A 21 -0.03 17.07 7.04
N ALA A 22 -0.47 17.54 8.21
CA ALA A 22 -0.20 16.88 9.48
C ALA A 22 -1.10 15.63 9.55
N GLY A 23 -0.75 14.62 8.74
CA GLY A 23 -1.43 13.34 8.71
C GLY A 23 -1.50 12.78 10.13
N THR A 24 -2.58 12.07 10.43
CA THR A 24 -2.63 11.17 11.57
C THR A 24 -1.35 10.34 11.55
N VAL A 25 -0.51 10.47 12.58
CA VAL A 25 0.67 9.61 12.74
C VAL A 25 0.12 8.20 12.92
N THR A 26 0.10 7.44 11.84
CA THR A 26 -0.21 6.01 11.90
C THR A 26 0.99 5.34 12.55
N ALA A 27 0.73 4.59 13.62
CA ALA A 27 1.75 3.77 14.26
C ALA A 27 2.11 2.59 13.34
N ALA A 28 3.13 2.82 12.51
CA ALA A 28 3.61 1.89 11.52
C ALA A 28 5.10 2.14 11.26
N GLU A 29 5.80 1.15 10.69
CA GLU A 29 7.22 1.28 10.38
C GLU A 29 7.45 2.36 9.32
N GLU A 30 8.29 3.34 9.65
CA GLU A 30 8.59 4.46 8.77
C GLU A 30 9.18 4.01 7.43
N GLY A 31 8.62 4.52 6.32
CA GLY A 31 9.06 4.19 4.97
C GLY A 31 8.43 2.92 4.38
N TYR A 32 7.58 2.22 5.13
CA TYR A 32 6.90 1.00 4.68
C TYR A 32 5.42 1.28 4.42
N VAL A 33 5.13 1.91 3.29
CA VAL A 33 3.77 2.20 2.85
C VAL A 33 3.54 1.64 1.46
N ARG A 34 2.42 0.94 1.28
CA ARG A 34 1.95 0.45 0.00
C ARG A 34 0.54 0.95 -0.30
N VAL A 35 0.24 0.96 -1.58
CA VAL A 35 -1.05 1.33 -2.14
C VAL A 35 -1.45 0.26 -3.15
N ASP A 36 -2.56 -0.38 -2.89
CA ASP A 36 -3.17 -1.39 -3.76
C ASP A 36 -4.23 -0.73 -4.67
N PHE A 37 -4.39 -1.30 -5.86
CA PHE A 37 -5.37 -0.87 -6.86
C PHE A 37 -6.30 -2.04 -7.21
N MET A 38 -7.42 -1.73 -7.87
CA MET A 38 -8.25 -2.80 -8.44
C MET A 38 -7.54 -3.50 -9.60
N PRO A 39 -7.75 -4.80 -9.79
CA PRO A 39 -7.33 -5.49 -10.99
C PRO A 39 -8.19 -5.05 -12.21
N ASP A 40 -7.61 -5.05 -13.41
CA ASP A 40 -8.35 -4.75 -14.66
C ASP A 40 -9.19 -5.93 -15.11
N THR A 41 -8.73 -7.13 -14.79
CA THR A 41 -9.38 -8.39 -15.10
C THR A 41 -10.01 -8.94 -13.82
N VAL A 42 -11.33 -9.08 -13.84
CA VAL A 42 -12.11 -9.74 -12.78
C VAL A 42 -12.96 -10.81 -13.45
N PRO A 43 -13.01 -12.06 -12.92
CA PRO A 43 -12.39 -12.51 -11.68
C PRO A 43 -10.88 -12.79 -11.80
N LEU A 44 -10.14 -12.49 -10.73
CA LEU A 44 -8.78 -12.99 -10.54
C LEU A 44 -8.84 -14.48 -10.22
N VAL A 45 -8.01 -15.28 -10.89
CA VAL A 45 -7.91 -16.72 -10.61
C VAL A 45 -6.86 -16.91 -9.52
N ILE A 46 -7.19 -17.72 -8.50
CA ILE A 46 -6.25 -18.11 -7.44
C ILE A 46 -5.92 -19.58 -7.69
N ASP A 47 -4.88 -19.84 -8.47
CA ASP A 47 -4.44 -21.19 -8.84
C ASP A 47 -2.96 -21.46 -8.52
N GLY A 48 -2.29 -20.48 -7.90
CA GLY A 48 -0.90 -20.58 -7.46
C GLY A 48 0.09 -20.40 -8.60
N LYS A 49 -0.33 -19.84 -9.74
CA LYS A 49 0.51 -19.61 -10.91
C LYS A 49 0.28 -18.21 -11.45
N TRP A 50 1.38 -17.51 -11.70
CA TRP A 50 1.32 -16.32 -12.53
C TRP A 50 1.48 -16.72 -14.01
N THR A 51 0.36 -16.81 -14.72
CA THR A 51 0.35 -17.41 -16.07
C THR A 51 0.54 -16.41 -17.19
N THR A 52 0.01 -15.19 -17.03
CA THR A 52 0.04 -14.15 -18.07
C THR A 52 0.51 -12.81 -17.52
N ASN A 53 1.21 -12.03 -18.35
CA ASN A 53 1.73 -10.72 -17.92
C ASN A 53 0.62 -9.80 -17.38
N ASP A 54 -0.59 -9.89 -17.93
CA ASP A 54 -1.68 -8.96 -17.62
C ASP A 54 -2.42 -9.30 -16.30
N GLU A 55 -2.15 -10.47 -15.72
CA GLU A 55 -2.82 -10.94 -14.51
C GLU A 55 -2.45 -10.11 -13.27
N TRP A 56 -1.16 -9.82 -13.09
CA TRP A 56 -0.65 -9.12 -11.90
C TRP A 56 0.23 -7.88 -12.21
N THR A 57 0.83 -7.77 -13.40
CA THR A 57 1.88 -6.75 -13.68
C THR A 57 1.35 -5.31 -13.63
N LEU A 58 0.10 -5.10 -14.04
CA LEU A 58 -0.45 -3.75 -14.22
C LEU A 58 -1.18 -3.21 -12.98
N LYS A 59 -1.25 -3.98 -11.89
CA LYS A 59 -2.26 -3.74 -10.82
C LYS A 59 -1.69 -3.68 -9.41
N GLY A 60 -0.62 -4.40 -9.14
CA GLY A 60 0.12 -4.29 -7.88
C GLY A 60 1.50 -3.72 -8.10
N ALA A 61 1.85 -2.65 -7.36
CA ALA A 61 3.25 -2.25 -7.25
C ALA A 61 4.05 -3.46 -6.73
N VAL A 62 5.19 -3.75 -7.36
CA VAL A 62 6.10 -4.78 -6.82
C VAL A 62 6.71 -4.26 -5.52
N THR A 63 6.76 -5.10 -4.50
CA THR A 63 7.64 -4.85 -3.36
C THR A 63 8.58 -6.02 -3.19
N MET A 64 9.85 -5.67 -3.09
CA MET A 64 10.91 -6.61 -2.80
C MET A 64 11.04 -6.77 -1.29
N ILE A 65 11.19 -8.01 -0.84
CA ILE A 65 11.68 -8.36 0.48
C ILE A 65 13.09 -8.91 0.28
N GLY A 66 14.09 -8.14 0.73
CA GLY A 66 15.48 -8.42 0.40
C GLY A 66 15.71 -8.39 -1.13
N ASN A 67 16.48 -9.35 -1.63
CA ASN A 67 16.79 -9.48 -3.06
C ASN A 67 16.08 -10.64 -3.75
N ASP A 68 15.33 -11.43 -2.99
CA ASP A 68 14.93 -12.77 -3.44
C ASP A 68 13.43 -13.02 -3.41
N VAL A 69 12.69 -12.20 -2.67
CA VAL A 69 11.24 -12.37 -2.54
C VAL A 69 10.58 -11.12 -3.10
N ALA A 70 9.57 -11.32 -3.93
CA ALA A 70 8.73 -10.24 -4.43
C ALA A 70 7.29 -10.52 -4.04
N PHE A 71 6.55 -9.48 -3.71
CA PHE A 71 5.09 -9.61 -3.60
C PHE A 71 4.36 -8.44 -4.26
N ARG A 72 3.11 -8.73 -4.61
CA ARG A 72 2.13 -7.81 -5.16
C ARG A 72 0.82 -8.02 -4.43
N SER A 73 -0.01 -7.00 -4.46
CA SER A 73 -1.35 -7.05 -3.90
C SER A 73 -2.29 -6.17 -4.70
N VAL A 74 -3.55 -6.56 -4.69
CA VAL A 74 -4.68 -5.82 -5.27
C VAL A 74 -5.85 -5.90 -4.32
N TRP A 75 -6.78 -4.96 -4.42
CA TRP A 75 -8.07 -5.05 -3.75
C TRP A 75 -9.17 -5.32 -4.77
N ILE A 76 -10.19 -6.08 -4.38
CA ILE A 76 -11.25 -6.54 -5.27
C ILE A 76 -12.59 -6.13 -4.68
N TYR A 77 -13.40 -5.43 -5.48
CA TYR A 77 -14.78 -5.12 -5.15
C TYR A 77 -15.70 -6.21 -5.71
N GLU A 78 -16.22 -7.09 -4.84
CA GLU A 78 -16.90 -8.31 -5.29
C GLU A 78 -18.42 -8.18 -5.29
N SER A 79 -18.96 -7.43 -4.35
CA SER A 79 -20.41 -7.25 -4.20
C SER A 79 -20.72 -5.90 -3.55
N GLN A 80 -21.86 -5.33 -3.93
CA GLN A 80 -22.41 -4.09 -3.37
C GLN A 80 -23.48 -4.33 -2.31
N ASP A 81 -24.17 -5.46 -2.35
CA ASP A 81 -25.21 -5.81 -1.39
C ASP A 81 -25.21 -7.34 -1.12
N PRO A 82 -24.57 -7.82 -0.03
CA PRO A 82 -23.79 -7.03 0.93
C PRO A 82 -22.50 -6.48 0.29
N ILE A 83 -21.92 -5.42 0.89
CA ILE A 83 -20.61 -4.90 0.46
C ILE A 83 -19.53 -5.94 0.80
N ILE A 84 -18.84 -6.45 -0.23
CA ILE A 84 -17.73 -7.38 -0.08
C ILE A 84 -16.50 -6.79 -0.77
N VAL A 85 -15.46 -6.56 0.03
CA VAL A 85 -14.15 -6.12 -0.45
C VAL A 85 -13.14 -7.16 -0.03
N ALA A 86 -12.38 -7.70 -0.98
CA ALA A 86 -11.33 -8.66 -0.75
C ALA A 86 -9.95 -8.05 -1.04
N SER A 87 -8.92 -8.65 -0.49
CA SER A 87 -7.54 -8.41 -0.89
C SER A 87 -6.96 -9.71 -1.43
N ALA A 88 -6.20 -9.60 -2.52
CA ALA A 88 -5.48 -10.72 -3.13
C ALA A 88 -3.99 -10.39 -3.21
N PHE A 89 -3.16 -11.40 -2.97
CA PHE A 89 -1.71 -11.32 -2.92
C PHE A 89 -1.11 -12.33 -3.87
N LEU A 90 -0.04 -11.92 -4.54
CA LEU A 90 0.91 -12.78 -5.24
C LEU A 90 2.25 -12.66 -4.53
N VAL A 91 2.83 -13.78 -4.11
CA VAL A 91 4.16 -13.83 -3.49
C VAL A 91 5.02 -14.78 -4.31
N GLU A 92 6.17 -14.29 -4.78
CA GLU A 92 7.17 -15.05 -5.52
C GLU A 92 8.44 -15.16 -4.66
N PHE A 93 8.90 -16.38 -4.41
CA PHE A 93 10.13 -16.66 -3.67
C PHE A 93 11.18 -17.20 -4.64
N TYR A 94 12.00 -16.31 -5.23
CA TYR A 94 12.76 -16.62 -6.44
C TYR A 94 13.89 -17.64 -6.27
N SER A 95 14.49 -17.78 -5.08
CA SER A 95 15.52 -18.80 -4.84
C SER A 95 14.96 -20.13 -4.35
N ASP A 96 13.76 -20.14 -3.78
CA ASP A 96 13.15 -21.35 -3.24
C ASP A 96 12.54 -22.19 -4.37
N ASN A 97 13.17 -23.34 -4.59
CA ASN A 97 12.75 -24.37 -5.54
C ASN A 97 12.75 -25.77 -4.93
N THR A 98 12.79 -25.86 -3.60
CA THR A 98 12.73 -27.11 -2.86
C THR A 98 11.30 -27.35 -2.39
N THR A 99 11.04 -28.38 -1.60
CA THR A 99 9.68 -28.66 -1.09
C THR A 99 9.78 -28.91 0.41
N ASP A 100 10.53 -28.06 1.10
CA ASP A 100 10.93 -28.31 2.47
C ASP A 100 9.74 -28.08 3.40
N THR A 101 9.57 -28.99 4.36
CA THR A 101 8.39 -28.96 5.23
C THR A 101 8.42 -27.80 6.22
N GLY A 102 9.59 -27.22 6.45
CA GLY A 102 9.78 -26.04 7.29
C GLY A 102 9.49 -24.72 6.60
N ASP A 103 9.35 -24.69 5.27
CA ASP A 103 9.09 -23.45 4.52
C ASP A 103 7.77 -22.84 4.95
N TYR A 104 7.69 -21.51 5.02
CA TYR A 104 6.41 -20.87 5.32
C TYR A 104 6.24 -19.49 4.71
N TRP A 105 4.97 -19.14 4.52
CA TRP A 105 4.50 -17.77 4.35
C TRP A 105 3.69 -17.35 5.56
N GLN A 106 3.86 -16.12 6.01
CA GLN A 106 3.16 -15.55 7.16
C GLN A 106 2.68 -14.14 6.83
N MET A 107 1.38 -13.91 7.02
CA MET A 107 0.73 -12.62 6.83
C MET A 107 0.12 -12.16 8.15
N CYS A 108 0.60 -11.06 8.73
CA CYS A 108 0.00 -10.43 9.90
C CYS A 108 -0.83 -9.20 9.48
N ILE A 109 -2.00 -9.04 10.10
CA ILE A 109 -3.00 -8.04 9.78
C ILE A 109 -3.40 -7.36 11.09
N ASP A 110 -3.22 -6.05 11.17
CA ASP A 110 -3.74 -5.19 12.24
C ASP A 110 -4.68 -4.17 11.57
N GLY A 111 -5.98 -4.44 11.70
CA GLY A 111 -7.02 -3.67 11.06
C GLY A 111 -7.35 -2.35 11.77
N ASN A 112 -7.07 -2.26 13.07
CA ASN A 112 -7.41 -1.11 13.91
C ASN A 112 -6.29 -0.07 13.98
N GLN A 113 -5.07 -0.45 13.63
CA GLN A 113 -3.86 0.39 13.68
C GLN A 113 -3.66 1.02 15.05
N ASP A 114 -3.81 0.22 16.11
CA ASP A 114 -3.98 0.68 17.48
C ASP A 114 -2.67 0.98 18.25
N ASP A 115 -1.54 1.02 17.54
CA ASP A 115 -0.18 1.23 18.10
C ASP A 115 0.22 0.15 19.14
N GLY A 116 -0.37 -1.05 19.03
CA GLY A 116 -0.03 -2.18 19.89
C GLY A 116 1.44 -2.64 19.76
N THR A 117 2.08 -2.89 20.90
CA THR A 117 3.39 -3.58 20.96
C THR A 117 3.27 -5.10 21.08
N ALA A 118 2.04 -5.61 21.08
CA ALA A 118 1.65 -7.01 21.08
C ALA A 118 0.35 -7.16 20.27
N PRO A 119 0.10 -8.31 19.63
CA PRO A 119 -1.10 -8.50 18.80
C PRO A 119 -2.38 -8.45 19.64
N ALA A 120 -3.28 -7.53 19.29
CA ALA A 120 -4.58 -7.32 19.91
C ALA A 120 -5.60 -8.40 19.49
N THR A 121 -6.75 -8.44 20.15
CA THR A 121 -7.81 -9.42 19.85
C THR A 121 -8.42 -9.27 18.46
N GLU A 122 -8.20 -8.14 17.81
CA GLU A 122 -8.68 -7.82 16.47
C GLU A 122 -7.60 -8.05 15.40
N ASP A 123 -6.38 -8.41 15.82
CA ASP A 123 -5.28 -8.73 14.92
C ASP A 123 -5.33 -10.18 14.51
N TYR A 124 -4.95 -10.44 13.26
CA TYR A 124 -4.93 -11.79 12.69
C TYR A 124 -3.57 -12.11 12.08
N ARG A 125 -3.24 -13.39 12.06
CA ARG A 125 -2.07 -13.93 11.38
C ARG A 125 -2.47 -15.17 10.58
N ILE A 126 -2.10 -15.20 9.31
CA ILE A 126 -2.30 -16.35 8.41
C ILE A 126 -0.93 -16.96 8.16
N ASP A 127 -0.76 -18.22 8.51
CA ASP A 127 0.47 -19.00 8.25
C ASP A 127 0.14 -20.10 7.23
N ILE A 128 0.97 -20.26 6.20
CA ILE A 128 0.98 -21.42 5.31
C ILE A 128 2.32 -22.10 5.47
N VAL A 129 2.34 -23.34 5.98
CA VAL A 129 3.57 -24.08 6.31
C VAL A 129 3.71 -25.31 5.40
N GLY A 130 4.94 -25.61 4.98
CA GLY A 130 5.30 -26.77 4.18
C GLY A 130 4.51 -26.85 2.88
N HIS A 131 4.17 -25.70 2.30
CA HIS A 131 3.40 -25.59 1.07
C HIS A 131 1.98 -26.18 1.09
N THR A 132 1.45 -26.54 2.27
CA THR A 132 0.26 -27.40 2.37
C THR A 132 -0.75 -26.96 3.43
N ASP A 133 -0.28 -26.58 4.62
CA ASP A 133 -1.15 -26.36 5.77
C ASP A 133 -1.38 -24.87 6.02
N LEU A 134 -2.62 -24.41 5.82
CA LEU A 134 -3.05 -23.07 6.22
C LEU A 134 -3.58 -23.07 7.65
N LYS A 135 -3.06 -22.16 8.48
CA LYS A 135 -3.53 -21.89 9.84
C LYS A 135 -3.80 -20.41 10.02
N VAL A 136 -4.81 -20.10 10.83
CA VAL A 136 -5.13 -18.74 11.22
C VAL A 136 -4.98 -18.59 12.72
N TYR A 137 -4.39 -17.48 13.13
CA TYR A 137 -4.21 -17.09 14.52
C TYR A 137 -4.87 -15.74 14.75
N GLN A 138 -5.37 -15.55 15.96
CA GLN A 138 -5.89 -14.29 16.46
C GLN A 138 -5.02 -13.82 17.62
N GLY A 139 -4.81 -12.52 17.74
CA GLY A 139 -4.05 -11.97 18.85
C GLY A 139 -4.76 -12.13 20.19
N THR A 140 -3.98 -12.17 21.27
CA THR A 140 -4.48 -12.36 22.64
C THR A 140 -4.21 -11.16 23.55
N GLY A 141 -3.67 -10.07 22.98
CA GLY A 141 -3.09 -8.93 23.71
C GLY A 141 -1.66 -9.19 24.22
N SER A 142 -1.11 -10.40 24.03
CA SER A 142 0.23 -10.79 24.47
C SER A 142 0.96 -11.75 23.52
N GLY A 143 0.24 -12.33 22.56
CA GLY A 143 0.75 -13.30 21.59
C GLY A 143 -0.37 -13.79 20.69
N TRP A 144 -0.18 -14.98 20.10
CA TRP A 144 -1.08 -15.54 19.11
C TRP A 144 -1.76 -16.82 19.63
N ALA A 145 -3.04 -17.00 19.32
CA ALA A 145 -3.78 -18.24 19.55
C ALA A 145 -4.39 -18.74 18.23
N GLU A 146 -4.26 -20.03 17.94
CA GLU A 146 -4.85 -20.63 16.74
C GLU A 146 -6.38 -20.58 16.83
N VAL A 147 -7.03 -20.16 15.74
CA VAL A 147 -8.48 -20.03 15.64
C VAL A 147 -8.99 -20.63 14.33
N SER A 148 -10.29 -20.91 14.27
CA SER A 148 -10.92 -21.12 12.97
C SER A 148 -10.88 -19.81 12.17
N PRO A 149 -10.62 -19.83 10.85
CA PRO A 149 -10.64 -18.63 10.03
C PRO A 149 -11.95 -17.86 10.21
N PRO A 150 -11.91 -16.53 10.49
CA PRO A 150 -13.13 -15.74 10.67
C PRO A 150 -13.96 -15.61 9.38
N GLY A 151 -13.37 -15.98 8.24
CA GLY A 151 -14.11 -16.36 7.04
C GLY A 151 -13.21 -16.98 5.97
N VAL A 152 -13.56 -16.81 4.69
CA VAL A 152 -12.99 -17.63 3.61
C VAL A 152 -11.63 -17.09 3.16
N VAL A 153 -10.58 -17.87 3.41
CA VAL A 153 -9.26 -17.70 2.79
C VAL A 153 -9.13 -18.67 1.62
N THR A 154 -9.04 -18.12 0.41
CA THR A 154 -8.75 -18.90 -0.81
C THR A 154 -7.28 -18.76 -1.12
N TRP A 155 -6.57 -19.86 -1.31
CA TRP A 155 -5.15 -19.82 -1.61
C TRP A 155 -4.77 -21.01 -2.48
N ALA A 156 -3.67 -20.85 -3.20
CA ALA A 156 -3.01 -21.90 -3.95
C ALA A 156 -1.54 -21.53 -4.10
N ASN A 157 -0.67 -22.53 -4.15
CA ASN A 157 0.73 -22.34 -4.48
C ASN A 157 1.19 -23.37 -5.49
N SER A 158 2.26 -23.05 -6.22
CA SER A 158 2.92 -24.02 -7.08
C SER A 158 4.37 -23.66 -7.34
N LEU A 159 5.17 -24.68 -7.62
CA LEU A 159 6.50 -24.51 -8.19
C LEU A 159 6.35 -24.29 -9.70
N SER A 160 6.49 -23.04 -10.15
CA SER A 160 6.27 -22.63 -11.53
C SER A 160 7.22 -21.49 -11.93
N ALA A 161 7.40 -21.30 -13.24
CA ALA A 161 7.94 -20.05 -13.75
C ALA A 161 6.82 -18.99 -13.79
N SER A 162 7.22 -17.71 -13.87
CA SER A 162 6.34 -16.56 -14.02
C SER A 162 6.80 -15.66 -15.19
N PRO A 163 5.95 -14.74 -15.66
CA PRO A 163 6.33 -13.63 -16.53
C PRO A 163 7.59 -12.86 -16.15
N THR A 164 7.86 -12.72 -14.85
CA THR A 164 8.98 -11.94 -14.30
C THR A 164 10.22 -12.79 -14.04
N ASN A 165 10.08 -14.11 -13.89
CA ASN A 165 11.19 -15.02 -13.68
C ASN A 165 10.95 -16.38 -14.36
N SER A 166 11.81 -16.70 -15.34
CA SER A 166 11.74 -17.96 -16.09
C SER A 166 12.21 -19.19 -15.32
N THR A 167 12.91 -19.01 -14.20
CA THR A 167 13.35 -20.12 -13.34
C THR A 167 12.17 -20.56 -12.49
N PRO A 168 11.81 -21.86 -12.47
CA PRO A 168 10.78 -22.36 -11.57
C PRO A 168 11.12 -22.05 -10.12
N HIS A 169 10.17 -21.44 -9.43
CA HIS A 169 10.26 -21.01 -8.05
C HIS A 169 8.87 -21.08 -7.40
N TRP A 170 8.78 -20.97 -6.08
CA TRP A 170 7.48 -21.00 -5.43
C TRP A 170 6.71 -19.70 -5.65
N ILE A 171 5.49 -19.87 -6.13
CA ILE A 171 4.50 -18.81 -6.30
C ILE A 171 3.32 -19.13 -5.39
N LEU A 172 2.97 -18.20 -4.51
CA LEU A 172 1.77 -18.24 -3.68
C LEU A 172 0.78 -17.19 -4.18
N GLU A 173 -0.46 -17.60 -4.38
CA GLU A 173 -1.60 -16.71 -4.52
C GLU A 173 -2.54 -16.90 -3.33
N LEU A 174 -2.97 -15.79 -2.72
CA LEU A 174 -3.84 -15.81 -1.56
C LEU A 174 -4.86 -14.68 -1.63
N ARG A 175 -6.11 -14.98 -1.26
CA ARG A 175 -7.22 -14.03 -1.21
C ARG A 175 -8.02 -14.21 0.07
N PHE A 176 -8.39 -13.10 0.72
CA PHE A 176 -9.32 -13.07 1.84
C PHE A 176 -10.27 -11.86 1.78
N VAL A 177 -11.44 -11.97 2.43
CA VAL A 177 -12.38 -10.85 2.57
C VAL A 177 -11.91 -9.94 3.70
N LYS A 178 -11.69 -8.66 3.39
CA LYS A 178 -11.06 -7.69 4.30
C LYS A 178 -11.81 -7.55 5.63
N ALA A 179 -13.14 -7.42 5.56
CA ALA A 179 -13.98 -7.23 6.73
C ALA A 179 -13.93 -8.41 7.73
N GLU A 180 -13.70 -9.63 7.24
CA GLU A 180 -13.61 -10.83 8.10
C GLU A 180 -12.33 -10.82 8.95
N PHE A 181 -11.28 -10.13 8.48
CA PHE A 181 -9.99 -10.01 9.16
C PHE A 181 -9.79 -8.64 9.83
N GLY A 182 -10.89 -7.91 10.11
CA GLY A 182 -10.86 -6.59 10.74
C GLY A 182 -10.29 -5.48 9.86
N ALA A 183 -10.01 -5.79 8.60
CA ALA A 183 -9.04 -5.04 7.82
C ALA A 183 -9.78 -3.96 6.99
N GLY A 184 -9.50 -2.68 7.25
CA GLY A 184 -10.18 -1.54 6.64
C GLY A 184 -9.57 -1.02 5.31
N PRO A 185 -9.93 0.21 4.89
CA PRO A 185 -9.30 0.89 3.75
C PRO A 185 -7.80 1.12 3.90
N THR A 186 -7.41 1.41 5.13
CA THR A 186 -6.03 1.45 5.58
C THR A 186 -5.91 0.46 6.72
N TRP A 187 -4.82 -0.30 6.73
CA TRP A 187 -4.50 -1.25 7.79
C TRP A 187 -2.98 -1.40 7.94
N ASN A 188 -2.55 -1.96 9.07
CA ASN A 188 -1.18 -2.38 9.29
C ASN A 188 -1.00 -3.83 8.79
N PHE A 189 0.12 -4.10 8.12
CA PHE A 189 0.37 -5.37 7.44
C PHE A 189 1.85 -5.76 7.51
N ARG A 190 2.09 -7.04 7.73
CA ARG A 190 3.41 -7.66 7.61
C ARG A 190 3.31 -8.93 6.79
N LEU A 191 4.19 -9.08 5.81
CA LEU A 191 4.43 -10.33 5.11
C LEU A 191 5.81 -10.86 5.47
N ALA A 192 5.92 -12.13 5.82
CA ALA A 192 7.18 -12.82 6.01
C ALA A 192 7.20 -14.15 5.28
N VAL A 193 8.41 -14.55 4.87
CA VAL A 193 8.68 -15.85 4.28
C VAL A 193 9.92 -16.46 4.90
N PHE A 194 10.00 -17.78 4.85
CA PHE A 194 11.13 -18.55 5.32
C PHE A 194 11.32 -19.77 4.42
N ASP A 195 12.58 -20.02 4.07
CA ASP A 195 13.05 -21.20 3.34
C ASP A 195 14.00 -21.95 4.27
N GLU A 196 13.67 -23.20 4.61
CA GLU A 196 14.41 -24.05 5.53
C GLU A 196 15.83 -24.35 5.04
N ASN A 197 16.04 -24.38 3.72
CA ASN A 197 17.31 -24.66 3.07
C ASN A 197 18.14 -23.37 2.81
N SER A 198 17.60 -22.19 3.12
CA SER A 198 18.29 -20.91 2.97
C SER A 198 18.98 -20.44 4.26
N THR A 199 20.14 -19.79 4.11
CA THR A 199 20.83 -19.12 5.23
C THR A 199 20.29 -17.72 5.51
N ALA A 200 19.33 -17.22 4.72
CA ALA A 200 18.78 -15.87 4.87
C ALA A 200 17.92 -15.72 6.15
N GLY A 201 17.45 -16.83 6.71
CA GLY A 201 16.49 -16.82 7.80
C GLY A 201 15.15 -16.24 7.35
N VAL A 202 14.39 -15.69 8.32
CA VAL A 202 13.09 -15.08 8.03
C VAL A 202 13.28 -13.75 7.29
N GLN A 203 12.71 -13.64 6.11
CA GLN A 203 12.67 -12.42 5.32
C GLN A 203 11.29 -11.78 5.47
N ALA A 204 11.21 -10.49 5.82
CA ALA A 204 9.92 -9.83 6.08
C ALA A 204 9.82 -8.40 5.53
N TRP A 205 8.61 -8.01 5.14
CA TRP A 205 8.22 -6.64 4.84
C TRP A 205 7.10 -6.19 5.78
N PRO A 206 7.31 -5.12 6.55
CA PRO A 206 8.62 -4.56 6.92
C PRO A 206 9.52 -5.60 7.63
N PRO A 207 10.84 -5.36 7.76
CA PRO A 207 11.79 -6.26 8.43
C PRO A 207 11.65 -6.16 9.96
N THR A 208 10.47 -6.47 10.47
CA THR A 208 10.08 -6.30 11.86
C THR A 208 9.52 -7.61 12.43
N PRO A 209 9.40 -7.73 13.77
CA PRO A 209 8.84 -8.93 14.39
C PRO A 209 7.34 -9.13 14.07
N ASP A 210 6.90 -10.39 14.09
CA ASP A 210 5.52 -10.79 13.85
C ASP A 210 4.57 -10.49 15.02
N ASN A 211 5.09 -10.08 16.16
CA ASN A 211 4.35 -9.84 17.39
C ASN A 211 4.34 -8.38 17.83
N VAL A 212 4.72 -7.45 16.96
CA VAL A 212 4.80 -6.01 17.26
C VAL A 212 4.02 -5.22 16.18
N PRO A 213 2.67 -5.17 16.26
CA PRO A 213 1.80 -4.54 15.25
C PRO A 213 2.16 -3.11 14.88
N ASN A 214 2.56 -2.28 15.84
CA ASN A 214 2.97 -0.90 15.58
C ASN A 214 4.27 -0.71 14.79
N ARG A 215 4.93 -1.82 14.47
CA ARG A 215 6.09 -1.88 13.57
C ARG A 215 5.77 -2.58 12.25
N TRP A 216 4.51 -2.78 11.92
CA TRP A 216 4.12 -3.29 10.62
C TRP A 216 3.99 -2.16 9.60
N GLY A 217 3.95 -2.51 8.31
CA GLY A 217 3.84 -1.54 7.23
C GLY A 217 2.40 -1.11 7.04
N VAL A 218 2.17 0.04 6.42
CA VAL A 218 0.80 0.46 6.08
C VAL A 218 0.44 -0.06 4.71
N GLN A 219 -0.70 -0.72 4.63
CA GLN A 219 -1.37 -1.04 3.38
C GLN A 219 -2.57 -0.12 3.20
N ASN A 220 -2.68 0.48 2.04
CA ASN A 220 -3.78 1.33 1.63
C ASN A 220 -4.38 0.81 0.34
N TYR A 221 -5.59 1.22 0.01
CA TYR A 221 -6.05 1.12 -1.36
C TYR A 221 -6.63 2.42 -1.89
N LEU A 222 -6.55 2.58 -3.21
CA LEU A 222 -7.22 3.66 -3.93
C LEU A 222 -8.36 3.11 -4.77
N SER A 223 -9.51 3.78 -4.70
CA SER A 223 -10.67 3.52 -5.56
C SER A 223 -10.49 4.01 -7.00
N GLU A 224 -9.45 4.80 -7.23
CA GLU A 224 -9.09 5.29 -8.55
C GLU A 224 -8.46 4.15 -9.36
N ILE A 225 -8.90 4.02 -10.62
CA ILE A 225 -8.11 3.29 -11.63
C ILE A 225 -6.74 3.96 -11.66
N VAL A 226 -5.66 3.16 -11.60
CA VAL A 226 -4.26 3.64 -11.66
C VAL A 226 -4.19 4.85 -12.59
N PRO A 227 -3.84 6.07 -12.11
CA PRO A 227 -3.93 7.24 -12.95
C PRO A 227 -2.94 7.08 -14.11
N GLU A 228 -3.44 6.67 -15.26
CA GLU A 228 -2.64 6.42 -16.46
C GLU A 228 -2.03 7.71 -17.04
N GLY A 229 -2.26 8.88 -16.45
CA GLY A 229 -1.78 10.11 -17.04
C GLY A 229 -2.09 11.42 -16.36
N PHE A 230 -2.22 11.50 -15.03
CA PHE A 230 -1.96 12.77 -14.35
C PHE A 230 -0.44 13.00 -14.29
N SER A 231 0.19 13.03 -15.47
CA SER A 231 1.62 13.16 -15.63
C SER A 231 2.09 14.47 -15.00
N LEU A 232 3.34 14.47 -14.53
CA LEU A 232 4.10 15.69 -14.21
C LEU A 232 3.85 16.84 -15.21
N GLY A 233 3.54 16.53 -16.47
CA GLY A 233 3.14 17.49 -17.50
C GLY A 233 1.95 18.38 -17.11
N VAL A 234 0.89 17.85 -16.49
CA VAL A 234 -0.29 18.64 -16.11
C VAL A 234 0.06 19.61 -14.97
N VAL A 235 0.82 19.14 -13.98
CA VAL A 235 1.30 19.97 -12.87
C VAL A 235 2.24 21.07 -13.39
N VAL A 236 3.21 20.73 -14.25
CA VAL A 236 4.13 21.69 -14.88
C VAL A 236 3.37 22.71 -15.72
N LEU A 237 2.35 22.29 -16.47
CA LEU A 237 1.55 23.17 -17.32
C LEU A 237 0.72 24.16 -16.48
N LEU A 238 0.05 23.68 -15.43
CA LEU A 238 -0.70 24.53 -14.50
C LEU A 238 0.22 25.52 -13.75
N SER A 239 1.38 25.07 -13.27
CA SER A 239 2.38 25.95 -12.64
C SER A 239 2.93 27.00 -13.61
N SER A 240 3.16 26.63 -14.87
CA SER A 240 3.66 27.55 -15.90
C SER A 240 2.64 28.64 -16.25
N VAL A 241 1.36 28.27 -16.37
CA VAL A 241 0.27 29.23 -16.59
C VAL A 241 0.13 30.17 -15.40
N ALA A 242 0.21 29.66 -14.17
CA ALA A 242 0.14 30.48 -12.96
C ALA A 242 1.28 31.51 -12.88
N LEU A 243 2.51 31.13 -13.25
CA LEU A 243 3.66 32.05 -13.31
C LEU A 243 3.48 33.11 -14.41
N ALA A 244 3.03 32.72 -15.60
CA ALA A 244 2.80 33.65 -16.71
C ALA A 244 1.72 34.69 -16.37
N VAL A 245 0.60 34.25 -15.78
CA VAL A 245 -0.49 35.15 -15.35
C VAL A 245 -0.02 36.06 -14.23
N SER A 246 0.69 35.53 -13.23
CA SER A 246 1.23 36.34 -12.13
C SER A 246 2.21 37.39 -12.62
N PHE A 247 3.14 37.03 -13.51
CA PHE A 247 4.08 37.96 -14.12
C PHE A 247 3.36 39.05 -14.93
N TYR A 248 2.37 38.67 -15.75
CA TYR A 248 1.56 39.62 -16.51
C TYR A 248 0.83 40.62 -15.60
N CYS A 249 0.16 40.14 -14.55
CA CYS A 249 -0.58 40.96 -13.60
C CYS A 249 0.34 41.91 -12.82
N LEU A 250 1.51 41.45 -12.37
CA LEU A 250 2.52 42.28 -11.68
C LEU A 250 3.10 43.35 -12.61
N ARG A 251 3.42 42.99 -13.86
CA ARG A 251 3.93 43.93 -14.87
C ARG A 251 2.90 45.01 -15.21
N LYS A 252 1.62 44.64 -15.34
CA LYS A 252 0.53 45.59 -15.62
C LYS A 252 0.37 46.59 -14.47
N ARG A 253 0.40 46.14 -13.21
CA ARG A 253 0.34 47.02 -12.02
C ARG A 253 1.53 48.00 -11.94
N SER A 254 2.75 47.53 -12.20
CA SER A 254 3.94 48.40 -12.21
C SER A 254 3.82 49.57 -13.19
N ARG A 255 3.15 49.37 -14.33
CA ARG A 255 2.90 50.43 -15.31
C ARG A 255 1.84 51.43 -14.86
N THR A 256 0.77 50.97 -14.21
CA THR A 256 -0.30 51.85 -13.71
C THR A 256 0.20 52.75 -12.58
N ASP A 257 1.00 52.22 -11.65
CA ASP A 257 1.53 53.01 -10.52
C ASP A 257 2.42 54.18 -10.99
N LYS A 258 3.22 54.00 -12.05
CA LYS A 258 4.03 55.07 -12.66
C LYS A 258 3.17 56.19 -13.27
N TYR A 259 2.00 55.85 -13.80
CA TYR A 259 1.09 56.81 -14.44
C TYR A 259 0.35 57.68 -13.42
N THR A 260 0.07 57.15 -12.23
CA THR A 260 -0.61 57.89 -11.15
C THR A 260 0.33 58.88 -10.45
N VAL A 261 1.59 58.52 -10.23
CA VAL A 261 2.60 59.41 -9.61
C VAL A 261 2.90 60.63 -10.50
N GLY A 262 2.93 60.46 -11.82
CA GLY A 262 3.15 61.56 -12.77
C GLY A 262 2.01 62.59 -12.84
N LYS A 263 0.80 62.26 -12.36
CA LYS A 263 -0.36 63.18 -12.33
C LYS A 263 -0.51 63.96 -11.03
N LEU A 264 0.10 63.52 -9.93
CA LEU A 264 0.07 64.18 -8.62
C LEU A 264 1.23 65.17 -8.40
N GLY A 265 2.19 65.23 -9.35
CA GLY A 265 3.34 66.14 -9.32
C GLY A 265 3.16 67.43 -10.13
N ARG A 266 1.93 67.90 -10.33
CA ARG A 266 1.62 69.23 -10.87
C ARG A 266 0.64 69.95 -9.98
#